data_AF-A0A7C1T9G9-F1
#
_entry.id   AF-A0A7C1T9G9-F1
#
_cell.length_a   1.000
_cell.length_b   1.000
_cell.length_c   1.000
_cell.angle_alpha   90.00
_cell.angle_beta   90.00
_cell.angle_gamma   90.00
#
_symmetry.space_group_name_H-M   'P 1'
#
loop_
_entity.id
_entity.type
_entity.pdbx_description
1 polymer ?
#
loop_
_entity_poly.entity_id
_entity_poly.type
_entity_poly.pdbx_seq_one_letter_code
_entity_poly.pdbx_strand_id
1 'polypeptide(L)' 'MKKIVAGALLGVLMASSAMAGNIGVSMANSDTFLTVLRKGIEKAAGDASQPVQIEIADDDVQKQLSQIQNFI' A
#
# COMPACT_ATOMS: atom_id res chain seq x y z
N MET A 1 -36.08 -11.45 20.80
CA MET A 1 -35.92 -10.76 19.51
C MET A 1 -35.29 -9.37 19.63
N LYS A 2 -35.84 -8.42 20.41
CA LYS A 2 -35.26 -7.06 20.56
C LYS A 2 -33.76 -7.03 20.98
N LYS A 3 -33.34 -7.92 21.88
CA LYS A 3 -31.94 -8.01 22.36
C LYS A 3 -30.96 -8.52 21.28
N ILE A 4 -31.43 -9.35 20.35
CA ILE A 4 -30.62 -9.89 19.25
C ILE A 4 -30.41 -8.81 18.19
N VAL A 5 -31.47 -8.05 17.88
CA VAL A 5 -31.38 -6.89 16.97
C VAL A 5 -30.43 -5.81 17.51
N ALA A 6 -30.51 -5.52 18.82
CA ALA A 6 -29.59 -4.58 19.46
C ALA A 6 -28.13 -5.07 19.42
N GLY A 7 -27.89 -6.36 19.65
CA GLY A 7 -26.55 -6.96 19.54
C GLY A 7 -25.99 -6.95 18.11
N ALA A 8 -26.84 -7.20 17.11
CA ALA A 8 -26.44 -7.16 15.70
C ALA A 8 -26.06 -5.73 15.24
N LEU A 9 -26.81 -4.71 15.68
CA LEU A 9 -26.50 -3.31 15.40
C LEU A 9 -25.16 -2.87 16.02
N LEU A 10 -24.88 -3.30 17.25
CA LEU A 10 -23.58 -3.07 17.88
C LEU A 10 -22.45 -3.81 17.15
N GLY A 11 -22.69 -5.04 16.69
CA GLY A 11 -21.70 -5.80 15.92
C GLY A 11 -21.31 -5.14 14.59
N VAL A 12 -22.27 -4.53 13.89
CA VAL A 12 -21.99 -3.78 12.64
C VAL A 12 -21.19 -2.51 12.91
N LEU A 13 -21.46 -1.80 14.02
CA LEU A 13 -20.68 -0.61 14.41
C LEU A 13 -19.24 -0.93 14.81
N MET A 14 -18.98 -2.14 15.28
CA MET A 14 -17.64 -2.62 15.66
C MET A 14 -16.91 -3.33 14.50
N ALA A 15 -17.57 -3.51 13.36
CA ALA A 15 -16.93 -4.04 12.17
C ALA A 15 -16.06 -2.93 11.55
N SER A 16 -14.80 -2.83 12.00
CA SER A 16 -13.81 -2.03 11.30
C SER A 16 -13.63 -2.60 9.88
N SER A 17 -13.77 -1.75 8.87
CA SER A 17 -13.35 -2.11 7.52
C SER A 17 -11.85 -2.39 7.56
N ALA A 18 -11.43 -3.60 7.19
CA ALA A 18 -10.03 -3.88 6.91
C ALA A 18 -9.62 -2.99 5.73
N MET A 19 -9.00 -1.84 6.02
CA MET A 19 -8.45 -0.96 5.01
C MET A 19 -7.26 -1.70 4.38
N ALA A 20 -7.32 -1.95 3.07
CA ALA A 20 -6.18 -2.49 2.35
C ALA A 20 -4.99 -1.54 2.55
N GLY A 21 -3.88 -2.05 3.09
CA GLY A 21 -2.70 -1.23 3.39
C GLY A 21 -2.05 -0.70 2.12
N ASN A 22 -1.68 0.57 2.09
CA ASN A 22 -0.95 1.15 0.96
C ASN A 22 0.37 0.39 0.74
N ILE A 23 0.69 0.07 -0.51
CA ILE A 23 1.96 -0.59 -0.85
C ILE A 23 3.00 0.49 -1.12
N GLY A 24 4.05 0.55 -0.31
CA GLY A 24 5.24 1.37 -0.57
C GLY A 24 6.34 0.55 -1.26
N VAL A 25 6.90 1.06 -2.35
CA VAL A 25 8.03 0.47 -3.07
C VAL A 25 9.16 1.48 -3.17
N SER A 26 10.29 1.19 -2.54
CA SER A 26 11.53 1.97 -2.72
C SER A 26 12.45 1.24 -3.69
N MET A 27 12.89 1.95 -4.74
CA MET A 27 13.74 1.42 -5.81
C MET A 27 15.11 2.07 -5.76
N ALA A 28 16.18 1.30 -6.02
CA ALA A 28 17.55 1.82 -5.99
C ALA A 28 17.79 2.96 -6.99
N ASN A 29 17.45 2.76 -8.27
CA ASN A 29 17.61 3.76 -9.33
C ASN A 29 16.55 3.64 -10.44
N SER A 30 16.74 4.37 -11.54
CA SER A 30 15.85 4.41 -12.72
C SER A 30 16.49 3.85 -13.99
N ASP A 31 17.30 2.80 -13.92
CA ASP A 31 17.84 2.18 -15.13
C ASP A 31 16.73 1.59 -16.03
N THR A 32 17.10 1.12 -17.23
CA THR A 32 16.14 0.58 -18.20
C THR A 32 15.35 -0.61 -17.64
N PHE A 33 15.98 -1.47 -16.83
CA PHE A 33 15.33 -2.63 -16.25
C PHE A 33 14.34 -2.23 -15.15
N LEU A 34 14.80 -1.40 -14.19
CA LEU A 34 13.99 -0.90 -13.09
C LEU A 34 12.84 -0.02 -13.59
N THR A 35 13.01 0.69 -14.71
CA THR A 35 11.91 1.40 -15.37
C THR A 35 10.82 0.45 -15.87
N VAL A 36 11.20 -0.68 -16.47
CA VAL A 36 10.23 -1.70 -16.91
C VAL A 36 9.57 -2.37 -15.70
N LEU A 37 10.35 -2.69 -14.67
CA LEU A 37 9.83 -3.25 -13.42
C LEU A 37 8.81 -2.33 -12.76
N ARG A 38 9.10 -1.02 -12.66
CA ARG A 38 8.18 -0.01 -12.13
C ARG A 38 6.85 -0.02 -12.85
N LYS A 39 6.88 0.03 -14.20
CA LYS A 39 5.66 -0.03 -15.02
C LYS A 39 4.88 -1.33 -14.81
N GLY A 40 5.58 -2.45 -14.63
CA GLY A 40 4.97 -3.74 -14.31
C GLY A 40 4.25 -3.73 -12.96
N ILE A 41 4.87 -3.15 -11.93
CA ILE A 41 4.29 -2.98 -10.60
C ILE A 41 3.06 -2.07 -10.67
N GLU A 42 3.17 -0.90 -11.31
CA GLU A 42 2.06 0.05 -11.49
C GLU A 42 0.87 -0.63 -12.18
N LYS A 43 1.12 -1.41 -13.24
CA LYS A 43 0.09 -2.18 -13.94
C LYS A 43 -0.56 -3.22 -13.02
N ALA A 44 0.23 -4.04 -12.33
CA ALA A 44 -0.30 -5.09 -11.46
C ALA A 44 -1.11 -4.52 -10.28
N ALA A 45 -0.65 -3.41 -9.70
CA ALA A 45 -1.38 -2.69 -8.66
C ALA A 45 -2.71 -2.13 -9.19
N GLY A 46 -2.71 -1.54 -10.38
CA GLY A 46 -3.93 -1.07 -11.06
C GLY A 46 -4.93 -2.20 -11.33
N ASP A 47 -4.46 -3.33 -11.86
CA ASP A 47 -5.30 -4.51 -12.11
C ASP A 47 -5.89 -5.08 -10.80
N ALA A 48 -5.17 -4.97 -9.69
CA ALA A 48 -5.61 -5.36 -8.35
C ALA A 48 -6.41 -4.28 -7.58
N SER A 49 -6.61 -3.10 -8.18
CA SER A 49 -7.23 -1.92 -7.51
C SER A 49 -6.55 -1.55 -6.19
N GLN A 50 -5.23 -1.75 -6.11
CA GLN A 50 -4.43 -1.54 -4.91
C GLN A 50 -3.64 -0.22 -5.00
N PRO A 51 -3.68 0.65 -3.96
CA PRO A 51 -2.84 1.84 -3.94
C PRO A 51 -1.36 1.47 -3.81
N VAL A 52 -0.52 2.05 -4.67
CA VAL A 52 0.93 1.90 -4.66
C VAL A 52 1.62 3.26 -4.73
N GLN A 53 2.63 3.45 -3.88
CA GLN A 53 3.55 4.58 -3.91
C GLN A 53 4.94 4.06 -4.26
N ILE A 54 5.52 4.57 -5.34
CA ILE A 54 6.84 4.16 -5.80
C ILE A 54 7.78 5.35 -5.71
N GLU A 55 8.89 5.15 -5.00
CA GLU A 55 9.94 6.16 -4.83
C GLU A 55 11.28 5.62 -5.30
N ILE A 56 12.13 6.50 -5.83
CA ILE A 56 13.43 6.16 -6.39
C ILE A 56 14.52 6.81 -5.54
N ALA A 57 15.49 6.02 -5.12
CA ALA A 57 16.54 6.41 -4.20
C ALA A 57 17.78 6.99 -4.88
N ASP A 58 17.90 6.90 -6.21
CA ASP A 58 19.04 7.40 -7.00
C ASP A 58 20.41 6.93 -6.47
N ASP A 59 20.50 5.64 -6.12
CA ASP A 59 21.66 4.97 -5.53
C ASP A 59 22.14 5.58 -4.18
N ASP A 60 21.30 6.42 -3.55
CA ASP A 60 21.52 6.97 -2.21
C ASP A 60 20.82 6.11 -1.13
N VAL A 61 21.62 5.39 -0.35
CA VAL A 61 21.15 4.52 0.74
C VAL A 61 20.43 5.31 1.84
N GLN A 62 20.84 6.54 2.12
CA GLN A 62 20.21 7.38 3.15
C GLN A 62 18.83 7.84 2.69
N LYS A 63 18.71 8.19 1.40
CA LYS A 63 17.42 8.45 0.77
C LYS A 63 16.55 7.21 0.84
N GLN A 64 17.04 6.04 0.40
CA GLN A 64 16.30 4.78 0.44
C GLN A 64 15.75 4.45 1.83
N LEU A 65 16.58 4.59 2.87
CA LEU A 65 16.19 4.38 4.26
C LEU A 65 15.11 5.38 4.70
N SER A 66 15.21 6.64 4.30
CA SER A 66 14.21 7.67 4.59
C SER A 66 12.87 7.34 3.94
N GLN A 67 12.87 6.84 2.70
CA GLN A 67 11.64 6.42 1.99
C GLN A 67 10.94 5.28 2.73
N ILE A 68 11.68 4.25 3.12
CA ILE A 68 11.13 3.12 3.89
C ILE A 68 10.50 3.59 5.20
N GLN A 69 11.15 4.52 5.91
CA GLN A 69 10.61 5.10 7.14
C GLN A 69 9.36 5.96 6.93
N ASN A 70 9.13 6.47 5.72
CA ASN A 70 7.95 7.26 5.40
C ASN A 70 6.74 6.40 4.94
N PHE A 71 6.94 5.10 4.71
CA PHE A 71 5.87 4.17 4.29
C PHE A 71 5.12 3.49 5.44
N ILE A 72 5.63 3.60 6.68
CA ILE A 72 5.05 3.07 7.92
C ILE A 72 4.04 4.05 8.53
#